data_AF-A0A7L6A7V6-F1
#
_entry.id   AF-A0A7L6A7V6-F1
#
_cell.length_a   1.000
_cell.length_b   1.000
_cell.length_c   1.000
_cell.angle_alpha   90.00
_cell.angle_beta   90.00
_cell.angle_gamma   90.00
#
_symmetry.space_group_name_H-M   'P 1'
#
loop_
_entity.id
_entity.type
_entity.pdbx_description
1 polymer ?
#
loop_
_entity_poly.entity_id
_entity_poly.type
_entity_poly.pdbx_seq_one_letter_code
_entity_poly.pdbx_strand_id
1 'polypeptide(L)'
;MKFLTNATLALTPLAPIHIGCGEDFEPTNYVIEDDILYGFDPSRAALPDNLAKRLGELGDKADLLGIQRFFRDHRGHFQPHADVLIPVAAGLGADYERQVGQVANRESNGNRVFNQLFIERASHTGKQPYIPGSSFKGHCAPPCSMASTGDNGLLIRTNDATPADLKNACCKATSPPARYGF
;
A
#
# COMPACT_ATOMS: atom_id res chain seq x y z
N MET A 1 26.50 -14.71 -31.93
CA MET A 1 26.21 -14.44 -30.51
C MET A 1 24.89 -13.67 -30.41
N LYS A 2 24.01 -14.01 -29.47
CA LYS A 2 22.74 -13.29 -29.27
C LYS A 2 23.00 -12.06 -28.39
N PHE A 3 22.73 -10.87 -28.93
CA PHE A 3 22.95 -9.59 -28.25
C PHE A 3 22.01 -9.38 -27.05
N LEU A 4 20.79 -9.93 -27.12
CA LEU A 4 19.80 -9.87 -26.04
C LEU A 4 19.44 -11.28 -25.57
N THR A 5 19.39 -11.44 -24.24
CA THR A 5 18.91 -12.65 -23.57
C THR A 5 17.82 -12.24 -22.59
N ASN A 6 16.68 -12.92 -22.65
CA ASN A 6 15.57 -12.69 -21.73
C ASN A 6 15.52 -13.84 -20.73
N ALA A 7 15.16 -13.53 -19.48
CA ALA A 7 14.90 -14.51 -18.44
C ALA A 7 13.55 -14.21 -17.79
N THR A 8 12.78 -15.25 -17.50
CA THR A 8 11.51 -15.15 -16.79
C THR A 8 11.74 -15.56 -15.34
N LEU A 9 11.25 -14.75 -14.40
CA LEU A 9 11.41 -14.96 -12.97
C LEU A 9 10.03 -15.15 -12.34
N ALA A 10 9.88 -16.18 -11.51
CA ALA A 10 8.71 -16.37 -10.66
C ALA A 10 9.04 -15.90 -9.24
N LEU A 11 8.20 -15.01 -8.70
CA LEU A 11 8.35 -14.47 -7.35
C LEU A 11 7.30 -15.10 -6.44
N THR A 12 7.74 -15.70 -5.34
CA THR A 12 6.85 -16.20 -4.28
C THR A 12 7.16 -15.43 -3.00
N PRO A 13 6.25 -14.57 -2.51
CA PRO A 13 6.46 -13.86 -1.26
C PRO A 13 6.42 -14.86 -0.08
N LEU A 14 7.46 -14.85 0.76
CA LEU A 14 7.50 -15.63 2.01
C LEU A 14 7.00 -14.82 3.23
N ALA A 15 6.79 -13.52 3.05
CA ALA A 15 6.32 -12.58 4.05
C ALA A 15 5.45 -11.51 3.36
N PRO A 16 4.62 -10.75 4.11
CA PRO A 16 3.92 -9.59 3.56
C PRO A 16 4.88 -8.59 2.93
N ILE A 17 4.57 -8.15 1.71
CA ILE A 17 5.38 -7.17 0.97
C ILE A 17 4.53 -5.93 0.76
N HIS A 18 5.04 -4.77 1.17
CA HIS A 18 4.44 -3.47 0.86
C HIS A 18 5.40 -2.67 -0.04
N ILE A 19 4.88 -2.14 -1.14
CA ILE A 19 5.60 -1.21 -2.03
C ILE A 19 4.70 0.01 -2.22
N GLY A 20 4.95 1.08 -1.48
CA GLY A 20 4.12 2.27 -1.49
C GLY A 20 4.17 3.02 -2.83
N CYS A 21 3.05 3.66 -3.19
CA CYS A 21 2.99 4.64 -4.28
C CYS A 21 3.01 6.11 -3.79
N GLY A 22 3.06 6.32 -2.47
CA GLY A 22 2.97 7.66 -1.86
C GLY A 22 1.54 8.20 -1.77
N GLU A 23 0.54 7.37 -2.02
CA GLU A 23 -0.87 7.66 -1.77
C GLU A 23 -1.34 6.86 -0.56
N ASP A 24 -2.26 7.43 0.21
CA ASP A 24 -2.83 6.80 1.40
C ASP A 24 -4.35 6.64 1.26
N PHE A 25 -4.88 5.59 1.88
CA PHE A 25 -6.29 5.55 2.24
C PHE A 25 -6.51 6.44 3.46
N GLU A 26 -7.26 7.51 3.25
CA GLU A 26 -7.65 8.47 4.25
C GLU A 26 -8.96 8.01 4.90
N PRO A 27 -9.20 8.27 6.19
CA PRO A 27 -10.43 7.81 6.85
C PRO A 27 -11.71 8.49 6.32
N THR A 28 -11.60 9.37 5.33
CA THR A 28 -12.67 10.00 4.54
C THR A 28 -12.96 9.29 3.21
N ASN A 29 -12.05 8.44 2.74
CA ASN A 29 -12.09 7.75 1.44
C ASN A 29 -12.19 6.22 1.57
N TYR A 30 -12.35 5.70 2.79
CA TYR A 30 -12.64 4.28 3.00
C TYR A 30 -13.53 4.03 4.21
N VAL A 31 -14.20 2.88 4.20
CA VAL A 31 -14.90 2.30 5.35
C VAL A 31 -14.56 0.81 5.43
N ILE A 32 -14.48 0.27 6.64
CA ILE A 32 -14.28 -1.18 6.86
C ILE A 32 -15.58 -1.75 7.43
N GLU A 33 -16.09 -2.81 6.80
CA GLU A 33 -17.22 -3.60 7.30
C GLU A 33 -16.99 -5.07 6.95
N ASP A 34 -17.31 -5.98 7.87
CA ASP A 34 -17.17 -7.43 7.70
C ASP A 34 -15.78 -7.87 7.19
N ASP A 35 -14.72 -7.29 7.77
CA ASP A 35 -13.32 -7.53 7.39
C ASP A 35 -13.00 -7.20 5.93
N ILE A 36 -13.77 -6.31 5.31
CA ILE A 36 -13.53 -5.77 3.97
C ILE A 36 -13.37 -4.26 4.05
N LEU A 37 -12.25 -3.75 3.54
CA LEU A 37 -12.03 -2.34 3.30
C LEU A 37 -12.64 -1.95 1.95
N TYR A 38 -13.59 -1.04 2.00
CA TYR A 38 -14.24 -0.42 0.85
C TYR A 38 -13.59 0.94 0.60
N GLY A 39 -12.72 1.04 -0.41
CA GLY A 39 -12.12 2.29 -0.83
C GLY A 39 -12.99 2.97 -1.89
N PHE A 40 -13.37 4.22 -1.69
CA PHE A 40 -14.24 4.99 -2.58
C PHE A 40 -13.74 6.44 -2.71
N ASP A 41 -14.12 7.10 -3.81
CA ASP A 41 -13.98 8.54 -3.92
C ASP A 41 -15.22 9.23 -3.32
N PRO A 42 -15.08 10.02 -2.24
CA PRO A 42 -16.22 10.69 -1.62
C PRO A 42 -16.92 11.66 -2.58
N SER A 43 -16.22 12.19 -3.59
CA SER A 43 -16.79 13.09 -4.61
C SER A 43 -17.82 12.40 -5.51
N ARG A 44 -17.80 11.07 -5.58
CA ARG A 44 -18.70 10.29 -6.44
C ARG A 44 -20.00 9.87 -5.74
N ALA A 45 -20.06 9.99 -4.42
CA ALA A 45 -21.23 9.62 -3.64
C ALA A 45 -22.25 10.77 -3.66
N ALA A 46 -23.42 10.51 -4.25
CA ALA A 46 -24.53 11.45 -4.23
C ALA A 46 -25.21 11.39 -2.85
N LEU A 47 -24.94 12.39 -2.01
CA LEU A 47 -25.56 12.52 -0.69
C LEU A 47 -26.87 13.32 -0.80
N PRO A 48 -27.91 12.98 -0.02
CA PRO A 48 -29.08 13.83 0.12
C PRO A 48 -28.72 15.15 0.81
N ASP A 49 -29.44 16.23 0.48
CA ASP A 49 -29.11 17.61 0.86
C ASP A 49 -28.91 17.80 2.37
N ASN A 50 -29.68 17.09 3.19
CA ASN A 50 -29.58 17.13 4.64
C ASN A 50 -28.23 16.58 5.16
N LEU A 51 -27.75 15.49 4.57
CA LEU A 51 -26.47 14.86 4.91
C LEU A 51 -25.30 15.66 4.36
N ALA A 52 -25.42 16.19 3.15
CA ALA A 52 -24.43 17.07 2.55
C ALA A 52 -24.21 18.34 3.40
N LYS A 53 -25.29 18.98 3.86
CA LYS A 53 -25.21 20.14 4.76
C LYS A 53 -24.53 19.79 6.09
N ARG A 54 -24.86 18.63 6.67
CA ARG A 54 -24.25 18.16 7.93
C ARG A 54 -22.76 17.89 7.76
N LEU A 55 -22.34 17.28 6.64
CA LEU A 55 -20.92 17.07 6.33
C LEU A 55 -20.20 18.41 6.13
N GLY A 56 -20.83 19.37 5.45
CA GLY A 56 -20.32 20.73 5.30
C GLY A 56 -20.09 21.42 6.65
N GLU A 57 -21.07 21.36 7.56
CA GLU A 57 -20.94 21.93 8.91
C GLU A 57 -19.81 21.29 9.75
N LEU A 58 -19.53 20.00 9.53
CA LEU A 58 -18.40 19.31 10.16
C LEU A 58 -17.05 19.74 9.56
N GLY A 59 -17.02 19.94 8.23
CA GLY A 59 -15.87 20.50 7.52
C GLY A 59 -15.52 21.92 7.97
N ASP A 60 -16.53 22.79 8.10
CA ASP A 60 -16.36 24.18 8.56
C ASP A 60 -15.78 24.25 9.98
N LYS A 61 -16.13 23.28 10.83
CA LYS A 61 -15.62 23.18 12.21
C LYS A 61 -14.26 22.47 12.30
N ALA A 62 -13.73 21.95 11.19
CA ALA A 62 -12.53 21.12 11.13
C ALA A 62 -12.56 19.95 12.14
N ASP A 63 -13.74 19.39 12.41
CA ASP A 63 -13.91 18.29 13.36
C ASP A 63 -13.62 16.94 12.70
N LEU A 64 -12.33 16.59 12.63
CA LEU A 64 -11.86 15.34 12.02
C LEU A 64 -12.55 14.10 12.61
N LEU A 65 -12.75 14.05 13.92
CA LEU A 65 -13.44 12.91 14.57
C LEU A 65 -14.92 12.85 14.19
N GLY A 66 -15.57 14.01 14.12
CA GLY A 66 -16.95 14.11 13.64
C GLY A 66 -17.10 13.63 12.20
N ILE A 67 -16.15 13.97 11.33
CA ILE A 67 -16.11 13.52 9.93
C ILE A 67 -15.93 11.99 9.87
N GLN A 68 -14.97 11.42 10.62
CA GLN A 68 -14.76 9.98 10.67
C GLN A 68 -16.02 9.21 11.13
N ARG A 69 -16.69 9.71 12.19
CA ARG A 69 -17.96 9.13 12.66
C ARG A 69 -19.04 9.20 11.58
N PHE A 70 -19.12 10.32 10.86
CA PHE A 70 -20.11 10.50 9.82
C PHE A 70 -19.99 9.45 8.71
N PHE A 71 -18.77 9.20 8.20
CA PHE A 71 -18.54 8.18 7.17
C PHE A 71 -18.84 6.76 7.67
N ARG A 72 -18.48 6.45 8.92
CA ARG A 72 -18.83 5.17 9.54
C ARG A 72 -20.35 4.99 9.67
N ASP A 73 -21.04 5.97 10.22
CA ASP A 73 -22.47 5.87 10.53
C ASP A 73 -23.33 5.82 9.25
N HIS A 74 -22.86 6.43 8.15
CA HIS A 74 -23.55 6.45 6.86
C HIS A 74 -22.88 5.55 5.81
N ARG A 75 -22.07 4.56 6.23
CA ARG A 75 -21.30 3.68 5.34
C ARG A 75 -22.12 3.04 4.22
N GLY A 76 -23.39 2.70 4.48
CA GLY A 76 -24.29 2.12 3.49
C GLY A 76 -24.58 3.02 2.28
N HIS A 77 -24.38 4.34 2.39
CA HIS A 77 -24.48 5.26 1.24
C HIS A 77 -23.20 5.27 0.40
N PHE A 78 -22.04 4.97 1.00
CA PHE A 78 -20.74 5.05 0.33
C PHE A 78 -20.29 3.71 -0.26
N GLN A 79 -20.65 2.59 0.38
CA GLN A 79 -20.30 1.24 -0.08
C GLN A 79 -20.67 0.94 -1.55
N PRO A 80 -21.85 1.34 -2.07
CA PRO A 80 -22.18 1.10 -3.48
C PRO A 80 -21.26 1.83 -4.46
N HIS A 81 -20.57 2.87 -4.01
CA HIS A 81 -19.62 3.66 -4.78
C HIS A 81 -18.16 3.21 -4.57
N ALA A 82 -17.95 2.08 -3.90
CA ALA A 82 -16.62 1.51 -3.69
C ALA A 82 -15.94 1.21 -5.03
N ASP A 83 -14.76 1.78 -5.18
CA ASP A 83 -13.90 1.57 -6.32
C ASP A 83 -13.00 0.34 -6.15
N VAL A 84 -12.66 0.00 -4.91
CA VAL A 84 -11.80 -1.12 -4.54
C VAL A 84 -12.35 -1.80 -3.30
N LEU A 85 -12.31 -3.14 -3.29
CA LEU A 85 -12.61 -3.97 -2.13
C LEU A 85 -11.35 -4.74 -1.76
N ILE A 86 -10.88 -4.59 -0.52
CA ILE A 86 -9.66 -5.24 -0.03
C ILE A 86 -10.00 -6.02 1.25
N PRO A 87 -9.82 -7.35 1.27
CA PRO A 87 -9.98 -8.10 2.52
C PRO A 87 -8.89 -7.66 3.50
N VAL A 88 -9.29 -7.41 4.75
CA VAL A 88 -8.40 -7.04 5.84
C VAL A 88 -8.30 -8.17 6.86
N ALA A 89 -7.25 -8.15 7.66
CA ALA A 89 -7.16 -9.07 8.79
C ALA A 89 -8.21 -8.70 9.85
N ALA A 90 -8.86 -9.69 10.46
CA ALA A 90 -9.88 -9.47 11.49
C ALA A 90 -9.40 -8.58 12.66
N GLY A 91 -8.12 -8.66 13.02
CA GLY A 91 -7.52 -7.76 14.01
C GLY A 91 -7.57 -6.29 13.60
N LEU A 92 -7.32 -5.99 12.32
CA LEU A 92 -7.39 -4.64 11.78
C LEU A 92 -8.82 -4.12 11.75
N GLY A 93 -9.79 -4.96 11.38
CA GLY A 93 -11.22 -4.61 11.42
C GLY A 93 -11.69 -4.27 12.85
N ALA A 94 -11.31 -5.09 13.83
CA ALA A 94 -11.64 -4.86 15.23
C ALA A 94 -10.97 -3.60 15.80
N ASP A 95 -9.73 -3.32 15.42
CA ASP A 95 -9.03 -2.11 15.84
C ASP A 95 -9.62 -0.85 15.18
N TYR A 96 -10.02 -0.93 13.91
CA TYR A 96 -10.74 0.14 13.22
C TYR A 96 -12.03 0.49 13.96
N GLU A 97 -12.90 -0.49 14.25
CA GLU A 97 -14.16 -0.25 14.96
C GLU A 97 -13.97 0.34 16.36
N ARG A 98 -12.90 -0.04 17.07
CA ARG A 98 -12.58 0.51 18.39
C ARG A 98 -12.13 1.97 18.30
N GLN A 99 -11.40 2.34 17.24
CA GLN A 99 -10.68 3.61 17.17
C GLN A 99 -11.39 4.67 16.34
N VAL A 100 -12.22 4.27 15.36
CA VAL A 100 -12.91 5.18 14.45
C VAL A 100 -13.79 6.17 15.22
N GLY A 101 -13.49 7.45 15.07
CA GLY A 101 -14.21 8.51 15.77
C GLY A 101 -13.96 8.57 17.28
N GLN A 102 -12.95 7.87 17.83
CA GLN A 102 -12.57 7.97 19.23
C GLN A 102 -11.22 8.69 19.39
N VAL A 103 -11.00 9.29 20.55
CA VAL A 103 -9.67 9.85 20.89
C VAL A 103 -8.78 8.67 21.28
N ALA A 104 -7.73 8.41 20.49
CA ALA A 104 -6.89 7.23 20.64
C ALA A 104 -6.06 7.23 21.93
N ASN A 105 -5.66 8.40 22.41
CA ASN A 105 -5.03 8.52 23.73
C ASN A 105 -5.21 9.93 24.32
N ARG A 106 -5.38 10.00 25.64
CA ARG A 106 -5.41 11.26 26.39
C ARG A 106 -4.13 11.31 27.20
N GLU A 107 -3.12 12.03 26.71
CA GLU A 107 -1.85 12.16 27.44
C GLU A 107 -2.07 12.86 28.79
N SER A 108 -1.21 12.54 29.76
CA SER A 108 -1.20 13.14 31.10
C SER A 108 -1.07 14.68 31.09
N ASN A 109 -0.64 15.27 29.96
CA ASN A 109 -0.51 16.71 29.76
C ASN A 109 -1.76 17.38 29.14
N GLY A 110 -2.86 16.66 28.98
CA GLY A 110 -4.11 17.20 28.42
C GLY A 110 -4.16 17.25 26.88
N ASN A 111 -3.08 16.86 26.19
CA ASN A 111 -3.04 16.72 24.75
C ASN A 111 -3.81 15.48 24.29
N ARG A 112 -4.66 15.66 23.29
CA ARG A 112 -5.44 14.59 22.65
C ARG A 112 -4.62 14.06 21.48
N VAL A 113 -4.19 12.80 21.56
CA VAL A 113 -3.57 12.10 20.43
C VAL A 113 -4.67 11.44 19.64
N PHE A 114 -4.86 11.90 18.40
CA PHE A 114 -5.85 11.36 17.47
C PHE A 114 -5.19 10.28 16.63
N ASN A 115 -5.81 9.10 16.52
CA ASN A 115 -5.38 8.16 15.50
C ASN A 115 -5.91 8.64 14.15
N GLN A 116 -5.00 8.88 13.23
CA GLN A 116 -5.32 9.39 11.90
C GLN A 116 -5.85 8.29 10.98
N LEU A 117 -5.63 7.00 11.33
CA LEU A 117 -6.14 5.83 10.60
C LEU A 117 -5.77 5.85 9.10
N PHE A 118 -4.63 6.47 8.74
CA PHE A 118 -4.10 6.40 7.39
C PHE A 118 -3.55 5.00 7.12
N ILE A 119 -3.85 4.46 5.95
CA ILE A 119 -3.32 3.17 5.48
C ILE A 119 -2.58 3.42 4.17
N GLU A 120 -1.26 3.22 4.17
CA GLU A 120 -0.45 3.40 2.96
C GLU A 120 -0.93 2.47 1.83
N ARG A 121 -1.09 3.02 0.63
CA ARG A 121 -1.57 2.27 -0.52
C ARG A 121 -0.41 1.60 -1.25
N ALA A 122 -0.60 0.33 -1.57
CA ALA A 122 0.34 -0.40 -2.41
C ALA A 122 0.29 0.10 -3.87
N SER A 123 1.44 0.11 -4.52
CA SER A 123 1.62 0.43 -5.94
C SER A 123 0.61 -0.33 -6.79
N HIS A 124 -0.19 0.40 -7.57
CA HIS A 124 -1.28 -0.18 -8.34
C HIS A 124 -1.37 0.37 -9.77
N THR A 125 -1.91 -0.44 -10.68
CA THR A 125 -2.32 -0.02 -12.03
C THR A 125 -3.77 -0.42 -12.21
N GLY A 126 -4.64 0.53 -12.58
CA GLY A 126 -6.06 0.23 -12.80
C GLY A 126 -6.73 -0.46 -11.61
N LYS A 127 -6.37 -0.06 -10.36
CA LYS A 127 -6.84 -0.61 -9.07
C LYS A 127 -6.28 -1.98 -8.67
N GLN A 128 -5.44 -2.60 -9.51
CA GLN A 128 -4.77 -3.86 -9.17
C GLN A 128 -3.34 -3.60 -8.67
N PRO A 129 -2.94 -4.18 -7.52
CA PRO A 129 -1.58 -4.02 -7.02
C PRO A 129 -0.57 -4.72 -7.93
N TYR A 130 0.62 -4.14 -8.10
CA TYR A 130 1.71 -4.74 -8.86
C TYR A 130 3.06 -4.44 -8.21
N ILE A 131 4.06 -5.27 -8.53
CA ILE A 131 5.45 -5.04 -8.13
C ILE A 131 6.15 -4.30 -9.28
N PRO A 132 6.52 -3.02 -9.11
CA PRO A 132 7.27 -2.31 -10.14
C PRO A 132 8.66 -2.90 -10.31
N GLY A 133 9.09 -3.03 -11.57
CA GLY A 133 10.40 -3.58 -11.92
C GLY A 133 11.57 -2.76 -11.37
N SER A 134 11.38 -1.45 -11.13
CA SER A 134 12.36 -0.59 -10.46
C SER A 134 12.63 -1.02 -9.02
N SER A 135 11.59 -1.35 -8.24
CA SER A 135 11.74 -1.84 -6.86
C SER A 135 12.45 -3.19 -6.83
N PHE A 136 12.09 -4.10 -7.74
CA PHE A 136 12.76 -5.40 -7.84
C PHE A 136 14.23 -5.26 -8.27
N LYS A 137 14.51 -4.42 -9.28
CA LYS A 137 15.88 -4.14 -9.71
C LYS A 137 16.70 -3.50 -8.57
N GLY A 138 16.09 -2.58 -7.83
CA GLY A 138 16.68 -1.96 -6.64
C GLY A 138 17.01 -2.98 -5.56
N HIS A 139 16.21 -4.04 -5.39
CA HIS A 139 16.52 -5.14 -4.47
C HIS A 139 17.67 -6.03 -4.98
N CYS A 140 17.78 -6.25 -6.30
CA CYS A 140 18.89 -7.02 -6.91
C CYS A 140 20.23 -6.27 -6.92
N ALA A 141 20.23 -4.94 -6.95
CA ALA A 141 21.44 -4.14 -7.09
C ALA A 141 22.43 -4.27 -5.92
N PRO A 142 22.01 -4.18 -4.64
CA PRO A 142 22.91 -4.37 -3.49
C PRO A 142 23.52 -5.78 -3.42
N PRO A 143 22.75 -6.87 -3.62
CA PRO A 143 23.32 -8.22 -3.70
C PRO A 143 24.39 -8.34 -4.78
N CYS A 144 24.24 -7.69 -5.93
CA CYS A 144 25.25 -7.76 -7.00
C CYS A 144 26.53 -6.99 -6.67
N SER A 145 26.44 -5.83 -6.01
CA SER A 145 27.63 -5.12 -5.53
C SER A 145 28.33 -5.87 -4.39
N MET A 146 27.58 -6.54 -3.52
CA MET A 146 28.16 -7.36 -2.44
C MET A 146 28.74 -8.67 -2.96
N ALA A 147 28.13 -9.28 -3.98
CA ALA A 147 28.59 -10.54 -4.54
C ALA A 147 29.82 -10.41 -5.46
N SER A 148 30.17 -9.20 -5.89
CA SER A 148 31.52 -8.88 -6.44
C SER A 148 32.59 -8.74 -5.35
N THR A 149 32.20 -8.61 -4.09
CA THR A 149 33.08 -8.46 -2.91
C THR A 149 33.24 -9.77 -2.11
N GLY A 150 32.50 -10.82 -2.48
CA GLY A 150 32.69 -12.18 -1.94
C GLY A 150 31.66 -12.64 -0.90
N ASP A 151 30.67 -11.82 -0.53
CA ASP A 151 29.68 -12.18 0.49
C ASP A 151 28.39 -12.76 -0.11
N ASN A 152 28.07 -14.01 0.26
CA ASN A 152 26.91 -14.78 -0.21
C ASN A 152 25.69 -14.58 0.70
N GLY A 153 25.14 -13.37 0.73
CA GLY A 153 24.10 -12.96 1.70
C GLY A 153 22.63 -13.07 1.28
N LEU A 154 22.26 -13.67 0.15
CA LEU A 154 20.83 -13.71 -0.25
C LEU A 154 20.37 -15.07 -0.81
N LEU A 155 19.50 -15.74 -0.06
CA LEU A 155 18.78 -16.95 -0.46
C LEU A 155 17.43 -16.57 -1.10
N ILE A 156 17.41 -16.38 -2.42
CA ILE A 156 16.17 -16.49 -3.21
C ILE A 156 16.06 -17.97 -3.61
N ARG A 157 15.11 -18.71 -3.02
CA ARG A 157 14.82 -20.08 -3.48
C ARG A 157 13.87 -20.02 -4.65
N THR A 158 14.33 -20.51 -5.80
CA THR A 158 13.47 -20.84 -6.95
C THR A 158 13.40 -22.36 -7.03
N ASN A 159 12.27 -22.91 -7.48
CA ASN A 159 12.11 -24.35 -7.58
C ASN A 159 12.96 -24.98 -8.70
N ASP A 160 13.50 -24.18 -9.63
CA ASP A 160 14.21 -24.68 -10.82
C ASP A 160 15.49 -23.90 -11.22
N ALA A 161 15.92 -22.87 -10.47
CA ALA A 161 17.14 -22.12 -10.81
C ALA A 161 18.21 -22.25 -9.71
N THR A 162 19.44 -22.53 -10.13
CA THR A 162 20.56 -22.63 -9.20
C THR A 162 20.91 -21.23 -8.65
N PRO A 163 21.53 -21.12 -7.46
CA PRO A 163 21.99 -19.83 -6.92
C PRO A 163 22.90 -19.04 -7.89
N ALA A 164 23.61 -19.74 -8.79
CA ALA A 164 24.42 -19.14 -9.84
C ALA A 164 23.58 -18.48 -10.95
N ASP A 165 22.41 -19.04 -11.28
CA ASP A 165 21.49 -18.49 -12.29
C ASP A 165 20.85 -17.20 -11.80
N LEU A 166 20.53 -17.12 -10.50
CA LEU A 166 20.00 -15.91 -9.85
C LEU A 166 21.04 -14.80 -9.71
N LYS A 167 22.28 -15.14 -9.34
CA LYS A 167 23.40 -14.18 -9.34
C LYS A 167 23.65 -13.64 -10.75
N ASN A 168 23.63 -14.51 -11.77
CA ASN A 168 23.72 -14.08 -13.16
C ASN A 168 22.50 -13.25 -13.61
N ALA A 169 21.28 -13.57 -13.17
CA ALA A 169 20.06 -12.85 -13.55
C ALA A 169 19.99 -11.46 -12.90
N CYS A 170 20.20 -11.34 -11.59
CA CYS A 170 20.25 -10.04 -10.91
C CYS A 170 21.40 -9.18 -11.45
N CYS A 171 22.59 -9.75 -11.69
CA CYS A 171 23.75 -8.93 -12.08
C CYS A 171 23.77 -8.55 -13.56
N LYS A 172 23.18 -9.37 -14.44
CA LYS A 172 22.93 -8.98 -15.85
C LYS A 172 21.81 -7.93 -15.99
N ALA A 173 20.84 -7.90 -15.08
CA ALA A 173 19.77 -6.89 -15.09
C ALA A 173 20.24 -5.49 -14.64
N THR A 174 21.36 -5.41 -13.91
CA THR A 174 21.92 -4.17 -13.36
C THR A 174 23.15 -3.64 -14.10
N SER A 175 23.77 -4.42 -15.00
CA SER A 175 24.90 -3.95 -15.80
C SER A 175 24.47 -2.87 -16.82
N PRO A 176 25.09 -1.67 -16.82
CA PRO A 176 24.88 -0.70 -17.90
C PRO A 176 25.41 -1.29 -19.22
N PRO A 177 24.85 -0.93 -20.39
CA PRO A 177 25.49 -1.24 -21.66
C PRO A 177 26.90 -0.64 -21.60
N ALA A 178 27.90 -1.45 -21.98
CA ALA A 178 29.29 -1.06 -21.99
C ALA A 178 29.42 0.36 -22.56
N ARG A 179 30.07 1.25 -21.80
CA ARG A 179 30.45 2.57 -22.28
C ARG A 179 31.24 2.35 -23.58
N TYR A 180 30.65 2.70 -24.71
CA TYR A 180 31.42 2.93 -25.92
C TYR A 180 32.31 4.13 -25.63
N GLY A 181 33.61 3.87 -25.50
CA GLY A 181 34.62 4.92 -25.55
C GLY A 181 34.60 5.55 -26.94
N PHE A 182 34.43 6.87 -26.98
CA PHE A 182 34.97 7.73 -28.02
C PHE A 182 36.11 8.52 -27.39
#